data_AF-A0AAW5JW36-F1
#
_entry.id   AF-A0AAW5JW36-F1
#
_cell.length_a   1.000
_cell.length_b   1.000
_cell.length_c   1.000
_cell.angle_alpha   90.00
_cell.angle_beta   90.00
_cell.angle_gamma   90.00
#
_symmetry.space_group_name_H-M   'P 1'
#
loop_
_entity.id
_entity.type
_entity.pdbx_description
1 polymer ?
#
loop_
_entity_poly.entity_id
_entity_poly.type
_entity_poly.pdbx_seq_one_letter_code
_entity_poly.pdbx_strand_id
1 'polypeptide(L)'
;MPKGKAASSSDSNSPLRPPTSLEAQENLMISLAVQCAEKQLRDGTASSQVITHYLKLGSSKERIEKEILEKQKELIEAKTKNLNSNSEAKELYNKALEAFRRYSGAGGDDDEY
;
A
#
# COMPACT_ATOMS: atom_id res chain seq x y z
N MET A 1 -30.95 44.70 22.23
CA MET A 1 -29.84 43.95 21.61
C MET A 1 -28.69 43.85 22.61
N PRO A 2 -28.12 42.66 22.80
CA PRO A 2 -26.71 42.52 22.46
C PRO A 2 -26.39 41.19 21.76
N LYS A 3 -25.39 41.25 20.88
CA LYS A 3 -24.99 40.23 19.90
C LYS A 3 -24.42 38.98 20.58
N GLY A 4 -24.93 37.82 20.19
CA GLY A 4 -24.35 36.51 20.49
C GLY A 4 -22.95 36.42 19.89
N LYS A 5 -21.99 36.08 20.75
CA LYS A 5 -20.56 35.97 20.46
C LYS A 5 -20.35 34.83 19.45
N ALA A 6 -19.83 35.15 18.28
CA ALA A 6 -19.39 34.16 17.31
C ALA A 6 -18.33 33.26 17.96
N ALA A 7 -18.60 31.96 18.02
CA ALA A 7 -17.62 30.96 18.38
C ALA A 7 -16.60 30.89 17.23
N SER A 8 -15.45 31.53 17.43
CA SER A 8 -14.26 31.31 16.63
C SER A 8 -13.87 29.84 16.77
N SER A 9 -14.09 29.06 15.73
CA SER A 9 -13.77 27.63 15.68
C SER A 9 -12.26 27.44 15.60
N SER A 10 -11.66 27.30 16.78
CA SER A 10 -10.65 26.30 17.12
C SER A 10 -9.49 26.08 16.14
N ASP A 11 -8.46 26.93 16.24
CA ASP A 11 -7.07 26.50 16.02
C ASP A 11 -6.69 25.52 17.15
N SER A 12 -7.09 24.25 17.02
CA SER A 12 -6.64 23.20 17.92
C SER A 12 -5.21 22.80 17.56
N ASN A 13 -4.25 23.63 17.96
CA ASN A 13 -2.83 23.29 17.95
C ASN A 13 -2.52 22.29 19.09
N SER A 14 -3.16 21.12 19.05
CA SER A 14 -2.80 20.02 19.94
C SER A 14 -1.48 19.45 19.43
N PRO A 15 -0.44 19.32 20.29
CA PRO A 15 0.84 18.78 19.85
C PRO A 15 0.60 17.36 19.32
N LEU A 16 0.76 17.20 18.00
CA LEU A 16 0.76 15.89 17.36
C LEU A 16 1.84 15.06 18.05
N ARG A 17 1.45 13.89 18.55
CA ARG A 17 2.42 12.95 19.11
C ARG A 17 3.52 12.72 18.07
N PRO A 18 4.81 12.74 18.46
CA PRO A 18 5.88 12.48 17.53
C PRO A 18 5.69 11.13 16.84
N PRO A 19 5.89 11.03 15.52
CA PRO A 19 5.76 9.77 14.81
C PRO A 19 6.81 8.77 15.33
N THR A 20 6.36 7.55 15.62
CA THR A 20 7.18 6.49 16.22
C THR A 20 7.89 5.61 15.20
N SER A 21 7.61 5.79 13.90
CA SER A 21 8.23 5.08 12.77
C SER A 21 8.58 6.05 11.64
N LEU A 22 9.50 5.65 10.77
CA LEU A 22 9.89 6.44 9.59
C LEU A 22 8.71 6.66 8.63
N GLU A 23 7.91 5.62 8.39
CA GLU A 23 6.70 5.71 7.56
C GLU A 23 5.67 6.68 8.15
N ALA A 24 5.47 6.67 9.48
CA ALA A 24 4.59 7.61 10.14
C ALA A 24 5.11 9.05 10.03
N GLN A 25 6.43 9.24 10.02
CA GLN A 25 7.05 10.55 9.83
C GLN A 25 6.85 11.06 8.40
N GLU A 26 7.03 10.21 7.39
CA GLU A 26 6.76 10.56 5.99
C GLU A 26 5.31 10.96 5.79
N ASN A 27 4.37 10.18 6.31
CA ASN A 27 2.93 10.48 6.25
C ASN A 27 2.59 11.80 6.94
N LEU A 28 3.22 12.09 8.08
CA LEU A 28 3.07 13.39 8.76
C LEU A 28 3.55 14.53 7.88
N MET A 29 4.75 14.43 7.30
CA MET A 29 5.31 15.45 6.42
C MET A 29 4.44 15.70 5.19
N ILE A 30 3.90 14.63 4.59
CA ILE A 30 2.96 14.72 3.48
C ILE A 30 1.68 15.44 3.92
N SER A 31 1.11 15.09 5.07
CA SER A 31 -0.11 15.74 5.57
C SER A 31 0.06 17.24 5.80
N LEU A 32 1.20 17.65 6.36
CA LEU A 32 1.54 19.05 6.57
C LEU A 32 1.71 19.79 5.24
N ALA A 33 2.37 19.17 4.26
CA ALA A 33 2.51 19.74 2.92
C ALA A 33 1.15 19.94 2.23
N VAL A 34 0.24 18.99 2.36
CA VAL A 34 -1.13 19.07 1.80
C VAL A 34 -1.91 20.21 2.46
N GLN A 35 -1.88 20.33 3.79
CA GLN A 35 -2.55 21.43 4.50
C GLN A 35 -1.99 22.80 4.10
N CYS A 36 -0.67 22.89 3.93
CA CYS A 36 -0.02 24.12 3.50
C CYS A 36 -0.44 24.50 2.07
N ALA A 37 -0.49 23.51 1.16
CA ALA A 37 -0.98 23.71 -0.20
C ALA A 37 -2.46 24.11 -0.24
N GLU A 38 -3.32 23.48 0.57
CA GLU A 38 -4.74 23.84 0.69
C GLU A 38 -4.90 25.31 1.10
N LYS A 39 -4.16 25.75 2.11
CA LYS A 39 -4.17 27.14 2.56
C LYS A 39 -3.74 28.09 1.45
N GLN A 40 -2.62 27.80 0.78
CA GLN A 40 -2.13 28.62 -0.34
C GLN A 40 -3.12 28.69 -1.52
N LEU A 41 -3.81 27.58 -1.81
CA LEU A 41 -4.83 27.53 -2.86
C LEU A 41 -6.06 28.37 -2.50
N ARG A 42 -6.51 28.35 -1.23
CA ARG A 42 -7.61 29.19 -0.74
C ARG A 42 -7.26 30.67 -0.75
N ASP A 43 -6.05 31.00 -0.32
CA ASP A 43 -5.56 32.37 -0.25
C ASP A 43 -5.18 32.93 -1.65
N GLY A 44 -5.18 32.09 -2.69
CA GLY A 44 -4.80 32.48 -4.06
C GLY A 44 -3.30 32.78 -4.24
N THR A 45 -2.47 32.40 -3.26
CA THR A 45 -1.02 32.63 -3.25
C THR A 45 -0.22 31.40 -3.66
N ALA A 46 -0.90 30.31 -4.03
CA ALA A 46 -0.28 29.08 -4.49
C ALA A 46 0.61 29.30 -5.72
N SER A 47 1.83 28.74 -5.65
CA SER A 47 2.72 28.68 -6.80
C SER A 47 2.11 27.86 -7.94
N SER A 48 2.46 28.22 -9.18
CA SER A 48 2.04 27.50 -10.40
C SER A 48 2.36 26.00 -10.35
N GLN A 49 3.45 25.62 -9.67
CA GLN A 49 3.81 24.21 -9.48
C GLN A 49 2.81 23.46 -8.60
N VAL A 50 2.34 24.09 -7.51
CA VAL A 50 1.34 23.49 -6.61
C VAL A 50 0.02 23.31 -7.35
N ILE A 51 -0.41 24.34 -8.07
CA ILE A 51 -1.63 24.30 -8.89
C ILE A 51 -1.54 23.18 -9.93
N THR A 52 -0.43 23.12 -10.67
CA THR A 52 -0.22 22.07 -11.69
C THR A 52 -0.21 20.68 -11.10
N HIS A 53 0.42 20.47 -9.94
CA HIS A 53 0.45 19.17 -9.27
C HIS A 53 -0.95 18.68 -8.95
N TYR A 54 -1.79 19.50 -8.31
CA TYR A 54 -3.16 19.11 -7.97
C TYR A 54 -4.07 18.97 -9.19
N LEU A 55 -3.88 19.78 -10.24
CA LEU A 55 -4.61 19.62 -11.50
C LEU A 55 -4.27 18.29 -12.20
N LYS A 56 -3.00 17.88 -12.18
CA LYS A 56 -2.58 16.57 -12.69
C LYS A 56 -3.20 15.44 -11.88
N LEU A 57 -3.19 15.55 -10.56
CA LEU A 57 -3.77 14.56 -9.65
C LEU A 57 -5.28 14.35 -9.91
N GLY A 58 -6.01 15.43 -10.24
CA GLY A 58 -7.44 15.40 -10.56
C GLY A 58 -7.76 14.99 -12.01
N SER A 59 -6.76 14.85 -12.87
CA SER A 59 -6.97 14.52 -14.28
C SER A 59 -7.49 13.10 -14.45
N SER A 60 -8.30 12.86 -15.49
CA SER A 60 -8.80 11.52 -15.83
C SER A 60 -7.67 10.52 -16.10
N LYS A 61 -6.54 11.02 -16.61
CA LYS A 61 -5.33 10.23 -16.87
C LYS A 61 -4.78 9.60 -15.59
N GLU A 62 -4.62 10.38 -14.52
CA GLU A 62 -4.07 9.89 -13.25
C GLU A 62 -4.97 8.83 -12.60
N ARG A 63 -6.30 9.00 -12.73
CA ARG A 63 -7.26 8.00 -12.23
C ARG A 63 -7.11 6.66 -12.96
N ILE A 64 -6.96 6.70 -14.28
CA ILE A 64 -6.78 5.50 -15.10
C ILE A 64 -5.40 4.87 -14.81
N GLU A 65 -4.34 5.67 -14.70
CA GLU A 65 -3.01 5.17 -14.34
C GLU A 65 -3.01 4.48 -12.98
N LYS A 66 -3.68 5.07 -11.97
CA LYS A 66 -3.85 4.44 -10.67
C LYS A 66 -4.59 3.11 -10.75
N GLU A 67 -5.70 3.04 -11.51
CA GLU A 67 -6.44 1.79 -11.70
C GLU A 67 -5.61 0.71 -12.41
N ILE A 68 -4.80 1.10 -13.40
CA ILE A 68 -3.87 0.19 -14.08
C ILE A 68 -2.83 -0.34 -13.09
N LEU A 69 -2.24 0.54 -12.26
CA LEU A 69 -1.27 0.15 -11.25
C LEU A 69 -1.86 -0.80 -10.20
N GLU A 70 -3.10 -0.57 -9.77
CA GLU A 70 -3.83 -1.46 -8.87
C GLU A 70 -4.03 -2.84 -9.49
N LYS A 71 -4.51 -2.91 -10.74
CA LYS A 71 -4.67 -4.18 -11.48
C LYS A 71 -3.33 -4.89 -11.73
N GLN A 72 -2.25 -4.14 -11.98
CA GLN A 72 -0.91 -4.71 -12.12
C GLN A 72 -0.42 -5.32 -10.81
N LYS A 73 -0.66 -4.65 -9.67
CA LYS A 73 -0.36 -5.19 -8.34
C LYS A 73 -1.11 -6.49 -8.10
N GLU A 74 -2.42 -6.52 -8.36
CA GLU A 74 -3.24 -7.73 -8.23
C GLU A 74 -2.74 -8.87 -9.12
N LEU A 75 -2.38 -8.57 -10.37
CA LEU A 75 -1.83 -9.55 -11.31
C LEU A 75 -0.51 -10.12 -10.80
N ILE A 76 0.39 -9.29 -10.27
CA ILE A 76 1.66 -9.72 -9.69
C ILE A 76 1.39 -10.63 -8.48
N GLU A 77 0.49 -10.24 -7.58
CA GLU A 77 0.11 -11.05 -6.43
C GLU A 77 -0.49 -12.40 -6.84
N ALA A 78 -1.36 -12.42 -7.85
CA ALA A 78 -1.94 -13.64 -8.38
C ALA A 78 -0.88 -14.55 -9.02
N LYS A 79 0.07 -13.98 -9.76
CA LYS A 79 1.21 -14.73 -10.31
C LYS A 79 2.08 -15.32 -9.21
N THR A 80 2.41 -14.55 -8.17
CA THR A 80 3.18 -15.04 -7.03
C THR A 80 2.44 -16.19 -6.32
N LYS A 81 1.13 -16.05 -6.09
CA LYS A 81 0.31 -17.13 -5.52
C LYS A 81 0.29 -18.37 -6.41
N ASN A 82 0.17 -18.22 -7.72
CA ASN A 82 0.18 -19.36 -8.66
C ASN A 82 1.54 -20.09 -8.67
N LEU A 83 2.64 -19.33 -8.63
CA LEU A 83 3.99 -19.91 -8.54
C LEU A 83 4.17 -20.68 -7.23
N ASN A 84 3.72 -20.12 -6.11
CA ASN A 84 3.77 -20.78 -4.80
C ASN A 84 2.88 -22.04 -4.76
N SER A 85 1.66 -21.99 -5.30
CA SER A 85 0.79 -23.17 -5.38
C SER A 85 1.38 -24.27 -6.26
N ASN A 86 2.10 -23.89 -7.33
CA ASN A 86 2.79 -24.87 -8.18
C ASN A 86 3.98 -25.51 -7.47
N SER A 87 4.72 -24.78 -6.63
CA SER A 87 5.76 -25.39 -5.79
C SER A 87 5.17 -26.31 -4.72
N GLU A 88 4.10 -25.89 -4.05
CA GLU A 88 3.40 -26.73 -3.05
C GLU A 88 2.84 -28.01 -3.69
N ALA A 89 2.24 -27.90 -4.88
CA ALA A 89 1.76 -29.06 -5.63
C ALA A 89 2.91 -30.02 -5.97
N LYS A 90 4.06 -29.51 -6.44
CA LYS A 90 5.25 -30.34 -6.70
C LYS A 90 5.75 -31.05 -5.46
N GLU A 91 5.79 -30.37 -4.31
CA GLU A 91 6.17 -30.99 -3.04
C GLU A 91 5.20 -32.08 -2.62
N LEU A 92 3.88 -31.85 -2.74
CA LEU A 92 2.87 -32.85 -2.45
C LEU A 92 2.97 -34.06 -3.38
N TYR A 93 3.19 -33.85 -4.69
CA TYR A 93 3.41 -34.94 -5.64
C TYR A 93 4.65 -35.75 -5.29
N ASN A 94 5.77 -35.10 -4.95
CA ASN A 94 6.99 -35.79 -4.54
C ASN A 94 6.77 -36.62 -3.26
N LYS A 95 6.12 -36.04 -2.24
CA LYS A 95 5.77 -36.75 -1.00
C LYS A 95 4.85 -37.94 -1.25
N ALA A 96 3.85 -37.79 -2.14
CA ALA A 96 2.95 -38.88 -2.50
C ALA A 96 3.70 -40.00 -3.24
N LEU A 97 4.55 -39.67 -4.21
CA LEU A 97 5.37 -40.65 -4.92
C LEU A 97 6.32 -41.40 -3.97
N GLU A 98 6.96 -40.71 -3.03
CA GLU A 98 7.81 -41.32 -2.01
C GLU A 98 7.01 -42.28 -1.12
N ALA A 99 5.82 -41.87 -0.65
CA ALA A 99 4.93 -42.71 0.14
C ALA A 99 4.47 -43.96 -0.63
N PHE A 100 4.14 -43.83 -1.92
CA PHE A 100 3.78 -44.96 -2.78
C PHE A 100 4.97 -45.90 -3.03
N ARG A 101 6.19 -45.38 -3.22
CA ARG A 101 7.41 -46.20 -3.36
C ARG A 101 7.70 -47.01 -2.09
N ARG A 102 7.54 -46.37 -0.93
CA ARG A 102 7.70 -47.01 0.39
C ARG A 102 6.63 -48.08 0.64
N TYR A 103 5.38 -47.82 0.26
CA TYR A 103 4.28 -48.78 0.40
C TYR A 103 4.37 -49.96 -0.58
N SER A 104 4.83 -49.74 -1.82
CA SER A 104 4.96 -50.78 -2.85
C SER A 104 6.10 -51.78 -2.59
N GLY A 105 6.84 -51.66 -1.48
CA GLY A 105 7.97 -52.53 -1.17
C GLY A 105 9.18 -52.35 -2.11
N ALA A 106 9.18 -51.33 -2.97
CA ALA A 106 10.27 -51.01 -3.90
C ALA A 106 11.32 -50.06 -3.28
N GLY A 107 11.16 -49.69 -2.01
CA GLY A 107 12.16 -48.98 -1.21
C GLY A 107 13.03 -49.96 -0.43
N GLY A 108 13.58 -50.96 -1.11
CA GLY A 108 14.66 -51.79 -0.55
C GLY A 108 15.98 -51.05 -0.70
N ASP A 109 16.62 -50.81 0.44
CA ASP A 109 18.00 -50.40 0.70
C ASP A 109 18.65 -49.34 -0.20
N ASP A 110 18.84 -48.15 0.36
CA ASP A 110 19.98 -47.27 0.07
C ASP A 110 20.41 -46.55 1.38
N ASP A 111 20.37 -47.28 2.50
CA ASP A 111 21.01 -46.93 3.78
C ASP A 111 22.17 -47.91 4.08
N GLU A 112 23.02 -48.17 3.09
CA GLU A 112 24.32 -48.83 3.30
C GLU A 112 25.45 -48.05 2.59
N TYR A 113 26.29 -47.42 3.44
CA TYR A 113 27.55 -46.67 3.20
C TYR A 113 27.48 -45.17 2.88
#